data_AF-A0A948VT53-F1
#
_entry.id   AF-A0A948VT53-F1
#
_cell.length_a   1.000
_cell.length_b   1.000
_cell.length_c   1.000
_cell.angle_alpha   90.00
_cell.angle_beta   90.00
_cell.angle_gamma   90.00
#
_symmetry.space_group_name_H-M   'P 1'
#
loop_
_entity.id
_entity.type
_entity.pdbx_description
1 polymer ?
#
loop_
_entity_poly.entity_id
_entity_poly.type
_entity_poly.pdbx_seq_one_letter_code
_entity_poly.pdbx_strand_id
1 'polypeptide(L)'
;MPPLRRLRRLEQLFESLYRCDQLRVMKLHERKAKVASRQERLIEALSSDNPCLQGFVDQLLADSVRQSVELSGIETELAQTVRDSAPRKAQLERVRRQISGALTELDRQAEKHIIDEISSRNAADLE
;
A
#
# COMPACT_ATOMS: atom_id res chain seq x y z
N MET A 1 26.73 -13.20 -7.76
CA MET A 1 25.34 -13.65 -7.96
C MET A 1 24.47 -12.59 -8.65
N PRO A 2 24.45 -12.54 -9.99
CA PRO A 2 23.60 -11.64 -10.79
C PRO A 2 22.07 -11.74 -10.55
N PRO A 3 21.46 -12.91 -10.25
CA PRO A 3 20.01 -13.03 -10.10
C PRO A 3 19.46 -12.35 -8.83
N LEU A 4 20.16 -12.50 -7.70
CA LEU A 4 19.73 -11.94 -6.42
C LEU A 4 19.71 -10.40 -6.45
N ARG A 5 20.71 -9.79 -7.10
CA ARG A 5 20.77 -8.33 -7.29
C ARG A 5 19.59 -7.81 -8.11
N ARG A 6 19.16 -8.55 -9.14
CA ARG A 6 17.97 -8.18 -9.95
C ARG A 6 16.68 -8.27 -9.13
N LEU A 7 16.52 -9.33 -8.34
CA LEU A 7 15.36 -9.49 -7.45
C LEU A 7 15.29 -8.38 -6.39
N ARG A 8 16.43 -8.01 -5.78
CA ARG A 8 16.49 -6.89 -4.82
C ARG A 8 16.09 -5.54 -5.44
N ARG A 9 16.48 -5.29 -6.69
CA ARG A 9 16.03 -4.08 -7.42
C ARG A 9 14.52 -4.11 -7.67
N LEU A 10 13.96 -5.26 -8.05
CA LEU A 10 12.51 -5.41 -8.22
C LEU A 10 11.75 -5.22 -6.90
N GLU A 11 12.28 -5.75 -5.80
CA GLU A 11 11.73 -5.55 -4.46
C GLU A 11 11.64 -4.06 -4.12
N GLN A 12 12.73 -3.30 -4.32
CA GLN A 12 12.76 -1.86 -4.07
C GLN A 12 11.75 -1.10 -4.93
N LEU A 13 11.61 -1.46 -6.23
CA LEU A 13 10.66 -0.83 -7.12
C LEU A 13 9.21 -1.07 -6.66
N PHE A 14 8.83 -2.33 -6.38
CA PHE A 14 7.48 -2.64 -5.91
C PHE A 14 7.19 -2.06 -4.52
N GLU A 15 8.18 -2.02 -3.62
CA GLU A 15 8.04 -1.37 -2.34
C GLU A 15 7.79 0.14 -2.49
N SER A 16 8.56 0.82 -3.36
CA SER A 16 8.37 2.24 -3.63
C SER A 16 6.98 2.53 -4.20
N LEU A 17 6.53 1.75 -5.20
CA LEU A 17 5.20 1.91 -5.79
C LEU A 17 4.09 1.65 -4.76
N TYR A 18 4.21 0.61 -3.95
CA TYR A 18 3.23 0.31 -2.91
C TYR A 18 3.20 1.40 -1.82
N ARG A 19 4.35 1.98 -1.43
CA ARG A 19 4.39 3.15 -0.54
C ARG A 19 3.67 4.35 -1.14
N CYS A 20 3.84 4.61 -2.43
CA CYS A 20 3.11 5.68 -3.11
C CYS A 20 1.58 5.46 -3.04
N ASP A 21 1.11 4.23 -3.23
CA ASP A 21 -0.32 3.90 -3.07
C ASP A 21 -0.81 4.15 -1.64
N GLN A 22 -0.04 3.70 -0.64
CA GLN A 22 -0.38 3.89 0.77
C GLN A 22 -0.48 5.38 1.13
N LEU A 23 0.45 6.19 0.63
CA LEU A 23 0.40 7.65 0.81
C LEU A 23 -0.84 8.27 0.14
N ARG A 24 -1.23 7.78 -1.04
CA ARG A 24 -2.45 8.23 -1.71
C ARG A 24 -3.70 7.88 -0.90
N VAL A 25 -3.79 6.64 -0.42
CA VAL A 25 -4.89 6.20 0.47
C VAL A 25 -4.97 7.05 1.73
N MET A 26 -3.83 7.33 2.38
CA MET A 26 -3.77 8.18 3.56
C MET A 26 -4.30 9.59 3.28
N LYS A 27 -3.86 10.23 2.20
CA LYS A 27 -4.34 11.56 1.79
C LYS A 27 -5.83 11.58 1.49
N LEU A 28 -6.36 10.51 0.88
CA LEU A 28 -7.79 10.39 0.62
C LEU A 28 -8.59 10.22 1.92
N HIS A 29 -8.10 9.47 2.89
CA HIS A 29 -8.73 9.40 4.22
C HIS A 29 -8.73 10.76 4.93
N GLU A 30 -7.62 11.50 4.90
CA GLU A 30 -7.56 12.85 5.46
C GLU A 30 -8.58 13.78 4.79
N ARG A 31 -8.67 13.73 3.45
CA ARG A 31 -9.65 14.51 2.70
C ARG A 31 -11.08 14.10 3.06
N LYS A 32 -11.36 12.79 3.14
CA LYS A 32 -12.67 12.26 3.57
C LYS A 32 -13.06 12.81 4.95
N ALA A 33 -12.15 12.75 5.92
CA ALA A 33 -12.39 13.25 7.28
C ALA A 33 -12.69 14.76 7.30
N LYS A 34 -11.98 15.56 6.49
CA LYS A 34 -12.23 17.00 6.36
C LYS A 34 -13.60 17.29 5.79
N VAL A 35 -14.02 16.57 4.75
CA VAL A 35 -15.34 16.77 4.13
C VAL A 35 -16.45 16.29 5.06
N ALA A 36 -16.28 15.14 5.71
CA ALA A 36 -17.23 14.62 6.70
C ALA A 36 -17.45 15.60 7.86
N SER A 37 -16.36 16.17 8.42
CA SER A 37 -16.47 17.17 9.49
C SER A 37 -17.18 18.45 9.02
N ARG A 38 -16.98 18.87 7.76
CA ARG A 38 -17.75 20.00 7.20
C ARG A 38 -19.23 19.64 7.04
N GLN A 39 -19.55 18.40 6.70
CA GLN A 39 -20.92 17.94 6.52
C GLN A 39 -21.66 17.87 7.84
N GLU A 40 -21.01 17.39 8.89
CA GLU A 40 -21.55 17.41 10.26
C GLU A 40 -21.94 18.85 10.67
N ARG A 41 -21.06 19.83 10.42
CA ARG A 41 -21.36 21.24 10.72
C ARG A 41 -22.53 21.80 9.91
N LEU A 42 -22.67 21.40 8.65
CA LEU A 42 -23.82 21.81 7.84
C LEU A 42 -25.12 21.19 8.34
N ILE A 43 -25.10 19.91 8.72
CA ILE A 43 -26.26 19.22 9.30
C ILE A 43 -26.66 19.87 10.63
N GLU A 44 -25.68 20.20 11.47
CA GLU A 44 -25.91 20.93 12.72
C GLU A 44 -26.52 22.31 12.48
N ALA A 45 -25.99 23.07 11.51
CA ALA A 45 -26.54 24.37 11.14
C ALA A 45 -27.98 24.27 10.59
N LEU A 46 -28.27 23.26 9.77
CA LEU A 46 -29.61 23.00 9.23
C LEU A 46 -30.60 22.52 10.30
N SER A 47 -30.10 21.90 11.38
CA SER A 47 -30.91 21.43 12.51
C SER A 47 -31.04 22.49 13.62
N SER A 48 -30.44 23.66 13.44
CA SER A 48 -30.46 24.75 14.42
C SER A 48 -31.71 25.60 14.27
N ASP A 49 -32.38 25.91 15.39
CA ASP A 49 -33.50 26.86 15.44
C ASP A 49 -33.06 28.33 15.32
N ASN A 50 -31.85 28.59 14.80
CA ASN A 50 -31.31 29.94 14.69
C ASN A 50 -32.03 30.72 13.57
N PRO A 51 -32.80 31.78 13.89
CA PRO A 51 -33.57 32.54 12.90
C PRO A 51 -32.67 33.25 11.88
N CYS A 52 -31.41 33.54 12.22
CA CYS A 52 -30.44 34.14 11.30
C CYS A 52 -30.08 33.20 10.13
N LEU A 53 -30.30 31.89 10.27
CA LEU A 53 -30.00 30.90 9.24
C LEU A 53 -31.17 30.66 8.27
N GLN A 54 -32.39 31.12 8.59
CA GLN A 54 -33.57 30.91 7.73
C GLN A 54 -33.38 31.48 6.32
N GLY A 55 -32.68 32.62 6.18
CA GLY A 55 -32.36 33.21 4.88
C GLY A 55 -31.28 32.48 4.08
N PHE A 56 -30.61 31.49 4.69
CA PHE A 56 -29.49 30.75 4.09
C PHE A 56 -29.79 29.25 3.93
N VAL A 57 -31.00 28.78 4.27
CA VAL A 57 -31.35 27.35 4.24
C VAL A 57 -31.10 26.72 2.89
N ASP A 58 -31.55 27.36 1.80
CA ASP A 58 -31.34 26.85 0.43
C ASP A 58 -29.86 26.71 0.09
N GLN A 59 -29.04 27.67 0.53
CA GLN A 59 -27.59 27.65 0.34
C GLN A 59 -26.95 26.51 1.15
N LEU A 60 -27.33 26.34 2.41
CA LEU A 60 -26.84 25.27 3.29
C LEU A 60 -27.21 23.88 2.77
N LEU A 61 -28.42 23.72 2.23
CA LEU A 61 -28.85 22.48 1.56
C LEU A 61 -28.03 22.21 0.31
N ALA A 62 -27.80 23.23 -0.53
CA ALA A 62 -26.94 23.10 -1.71
C ALA A 62 -25.51 22.72 -1.33
N ASP A 63 -24.95 23.32 -0.28
CA ASP A 63 -23.63 22.97 0.26
C ASP A 63 -23.59 21.53 0.81
N SER A 64 -24.66 21.08 1.49
CA SER A 64 -24.76 19.71 2.01
C SER A 64 -24.81 18.67 0.89
N VAL A 65 -25.56 18.95 -0.18
CA VAL A 65 -25.59 18.10 -1.38
C VAL A 65 -24.21 18.06 -2.05
N ARG A 66 -23.54 19.21 -2.21
CA ARG A 66 -22.18 19.27 -2.78
C ARG A 66 -21.19 18.42 -1.97
N GLN A 67 -21.25 18.49 -0.64
CA GLN A 67 -20.36 17.70 0.23
C GLN A 67 -20.67 16.20 0.17
N SER A 68 -21.94 15.82 0.07
CA SER A 68 -22.35 14.43 -0.11
C SER A 68 -21.80 13.84 -1.42
N VAL A 69 -21.88 14.61 -2.51
CA VAL A 69 -21.30 14.24 -3.81
C VAL A 69 -19.78 14.13 -3.70
N GLU A 70 -19.12 15.08 -3.04
CA GLU A 70 -17.67 15.02 -2.83
C GLU A 70 -17.25 13.77 -2.03
N LEU A 71 -17.95 13.42 -0.95
CA LEU A 71 -17.67 12.21 -0.18
C LEU A 71 -17.82 10.95 -1.02
N SER A 72 -18.90 10.84 -1.79
CA SER A 72 -19.11 9.70 -2.69
C SER A 72 -17.99 9.59 -3.73
N GLY A 73 -17.52 10.72 -4.26
CA GLY A 73 -16.35 10.78 -5.14
C GLY A 73 -15.07 10.28 -4.47
N ILE A 74 -14.81 10.72 -3.23
CA ILE A 74 -13.65 10.27 -2.44
C ILE A 74 -13.72 8.77 -2.13
N GLU A 75 -14.91 8.24 -1.79
CA GLU A 75 -15.11 6.82 -1.54
C GLU A 75 -14.84 5.97 -2.78
N THR A 76 -15.29 6.45 -3.93
CA THR A 76 -15.00 5.81 -5.22
C THR A 76 -13.50 5.82 -5.51
N GLU A 77 -12.83 6.95 -5.29
CA GLU A 77 -11.37 7.06 -5.49
C GLU A 77 -10.58 6.17 -4.51
N LEU A 78 -11.02 6.07 -3.25
CA LEU A 78 -10.47 5.15 -2.26
C LEU A 78 -10.60 3.70 -2.71
N ALA A 79 -11.81 3.29 -3.12
CA ALA A 79 -12.07 1.92 -3.57
C ALA A 79 -11.20 1.56 -4.78
N GLN A 80 -11.06 2.49 -5.73
CA GLN A 80 -10.21 2.32 -6.90
C GLN A 80 -8.73 2.24 -6.53
N THR A 81 -8.24 3.14 -5.65
CA THR A 81 -6.83 3.13 -5.21
C THR A 81 -6.49 1.83 -4.47
N VAL A 82 -7.39 1.35 -3.60
CA VAL A 82 -7.21 0.06 -2.90
C VAL A 82 -7.13 -1.09 -3.90
N ARG A 83 -8.07 -1.13 -4.86
CA ARG A 83 -8.08 -2.13 -5.94
C ARG A 83 -6.78 -2.13 -6.74
N ASP A 84 -6.27 -0.95 -7.09
CA ASP A 84 -5.05 -0.79 -7.90
C ASP A 84 -3.77 -1.12 -7.11
N SER A 85 -3.79 -0.94 -5.79
CA SER A 85 -2.65 -1.26 -4.91
C SER A 85 -2.50 -2.76 -4.61
N ALA A 86 -3.61 -3.52 -4.64
CA ALA A 86 -3.62 -4.95 -4.37
C ALA A 86 -2.64 -5.78 -5.25
N PRO A 87 -2.62 -5.62 -6.60
CA PRO A 87 -1.67 -6.35 -7.43
C PRO A 87 -0.21 -5.98 -7.14
N ARG A 88 0.08 -4.71 -6.83
CA ARG A 88 1.44 -4.26 -6.47
C ARG A 88 1.91 -4.88 -5.16
N LYS A 89 1.04 -4.95 -4.16
CA LYS A 89 1.32 -5.68 -2.90
C LYS A 89 1.60 -7.16 -3.17
N ALA A 90 0.77 -7.80 -4.00
CA ALA A 90 0.96 -9.21 -4.35
C ALA A 90 2.29 -9.46 -5.09
N GLN A 91 2.68 -8.55 -5.99
CA GLN A 91 3.97 -8.61 -6.69
C GLN A 91 5.16 -8.44 -5.72
N LEU A 92 5.08 -7.49 -4.78
CA LEU A 92 6.10 -7.32 -3.74
C LEU A 92 6.30 -8.61 -2.93
N GLU A 93 5.21 -9.21 -2.45
CA GLU A 93 5.26 -10.45 -1.68
C GLU A 93 5.76 -11.65 -2.49
N ARG A 94 5.50 -11.66 -3.81
CA ARG A 94 6.06 -12.67 -4.70
C ARG A 94 7.58 -12.52 -4.84
N VAL A 95 8.07 -11.29 -5.02
CA VAL A 95 9.51 -11.04 -5.13
C VAL A 95 10.24 -11.38 -3.82
N ARG A 96 9.66 -11.02 -2.67
CA ARG A 96 10.20 -11.40 -1.35
C ARG A 96 10.35 -12.91 -1.19
N ARG A 97 9.34 -13.68 -1.60
CA ARG A 97 9.41 -15.15 -1.60
C ARG A 97 10.50 -15.68 -2.55
N GLN A 98 10.64 -15.10 -3.73
CA GLN A 98 11.71 -15.48 -4.67
C GLN A 98 13.10 -15.18 -4.10
N ILE A 99 13.28 -14.05 -3.41
CA ILE A 99 14.53 -13.71 -2.72
C ILE A 99 14.82 -14.73 -1.63
N SER A 100 13.84 -15.03 -0.77
CA SER A 100 13.99 -16.01 0.31
C SER A 100 14.38 -17.38 -0.25
N GLY A 101 13.70 -17.87 -1.28
CA GLY A 101 14.04 -19.15 -1.90
C GLY A 101 15.44 -19.16 -2.53
N ALA A 102 15.84 -18.05 -3.17
CA ALA A 102 17.18 -17.92 -3.74
C ALA A 102 18.28 -17.90 -2.65
N LEU A 103 18.01 -17.32 -1.48
CA LEU A 103 18.95 -17.36 -0.36
C LEU A 103 19.11 -18.79 0.18
N THR A 104 18.01 -19.50 0.42
CA THR A 104 18.05 -20.90 0.88
C THR A 104 18.80 -21.81 -0.10
N GLU A 105 18.64 -21.60 -1.40
CA GLU A 105 19.36 -22.38 -2.41
C GLU A 105 20.86 -22.07 -2.42
N LEU A 106 21.25 -20.82 -2.17
CA LEU A 106 22.66 -20.45 -2.01
C LEU A 106 23.29 -21.11 -0.79
N ASP A 107 22.56 -21.14 0.33
CA ASP A 107 23.04 -21.80 1.56
C ASP A 107 23.26 -23.29 1.32
N ARG A 108 22.30 -23.98 0.66
CA ARG A 108 22.45 -25.40 0.29
C ARG A 108 23.62 -25.65 -0.64
N GLN A 109 23.85 -24.79 -1.63
CA GLN A 109 24.97 -24.93 -2.55
C GLN A 109 26.31 -24.74 -1.84
N ALA A 110 26.38 -23.80 -0.90
CA ALA A 110 27.56 -23.60 -0.07
C ALA A 110 27.84 -24.81 0.83
N GLU A 111 26.82 -25.35 1.51
CA GLU A 111 26.94 -26.56 2.32
C GLU A 111 27.44 -27.75 1.49
N LYS A 112 26.84 -27.98 0.31
CA LYS A 112 27.26 -29.05 -0.60
C LYS A 112 28.70 -28.89 -1.04
N HIS A 113 29.11 -27.68 -1.43
CA HIS A 113 30.49 -27.41 -1.83
C HIS A 113 31.49 -27.72 -0.71
N ILE A 114 31.17 -27.35 0.54
CA ILE A 114 32.01 -27.67 1.70
C ILE A 114 32.14 -29.18 1.89
N ILE A 115 31.04 -29.93 1.77
CA ILE A 115 31.06 -31.40 1.89
C ILE A 115 31.90 -32.02 0.77
N ASP A 116 31.73 -31.55 -0.47
CA ASP A 116 32.49 -32.04 -1.63
C ASP A 116 33.99 -31.75 -1.45
N GLU A 117 34.37 -30.56 -0.96
CA GLU A 117 35.75 -30.19 -0.65
C GLU A 117 36.36 -31.09 0.43
N ILE A 118 35.65 -31.32 1.54
CA ILE A 118 36.12 -32.22 2.62
C ILE A 118 36.30 -33.64 2.09
N SER A 119 35.33 -34.14 1.32
CA SER A 119 35.38 -35.50 0.76
C SER A 119 36.55 -35.66 -0.21
N SER A 120 36.83 -34.65 -1.04
CA SER A 120 37.95 -34.69 -1.98
C SER A 120 39.33 -34.66 -1.29
N ARG A 121 39.47 -33.91 -0.19
CA ARG A 121 40.71 -33.89 0.61
C ARG A 121 40.96 -35.22 1.30
N ASN A 122 39.94 -35.79 1.94
CA ASN A 122 40.07 -37.09 2.61
C ASN A 122 40.44 -38.22 1.64
N ALA A 123 39.98 -38.15 0.38
CA ALA A 123 40.36 -39.11 -0.65
C ALA A 123 41.81 -38.96 -1.09
N ALA A 124 42.33 -37.73 -1.18
CA ALA A 124 43.73 -37.45 -1.53
C ALA A 124 44.72 -37.82 -0.42
N ASP A 125 44.30 -37.76 0.85
CA ASP A 125 45.13 -38.14 2.00
C ASP A 125 45.24 -39.67 2.20
N LEU A 126 44.47 -40.47 1.45
CA LEU A 126 44.44 -41.94 1.49
C LEU A 126 45.22 -42.61 0.32
N GLU A 127 45.74 -41.83 -0.63
CA GLU A 127 46.64 -42.27 -1.72
C GLU A 127 48.11 -42.00 -1.37
#